data_AF-A0A962UH17-F1
#
_entry.id   AF-A0A962UH17-F1
#
_cell.length_a   1.000
_cell.length_b   1.000
_cell.length_c   1.000
_cell.angle_alpha   90.00
_cell.angle_beta   90.00
_cell.angle_gamma   90.00
#
_symmetry.space_group_name_H-M   'P 1'
#
loop_
_entity.id
_entity.type
_entity.pdbx_description
1 polymer ?
#
loop_
_entity_poly.entity_id
_entity_poly.type
_entity_poly.pdbx_seq_one_letter_code
_entity_poly.pdbx_strand_id
1 'polypeptide(L)'
;MHDFIPLTIAVILLVGVGAQWLAWWLGLPAILPLLAVGIIAGPITGWLNPDRLLGELLFPMVSLGVAVILFEGALTLRFAEIRGQARVVRNLVSFGALINWLLIALATRMCMDLPWSMALLFGALVTVTGPTVV
;
A
#
# COMPACT_ATOMS: atom_id res chain seq x y z
N MET A 1 8.78 27.32 -15.18
CA MET A 1 8.94 25.87 -14.91
C MET A 1 7.90 25.33 -13.91
N HIS A 2 6.95 26.13 -13.41
CA HIS A 2 5.88 25.68 -12.51
C HIS A 2 4.58 25.27 -13.24
N ASP A 3 4.42 25.65 -14.51
CA ASP A 3 3.17 25.45 -15.27
C ASP A 3 2.90 24.00 -15.70
N PHE A 4 3.91 23.13 -15.64
CA PHE A 4 3.78 21.72 -16.05
C PHE A 4 3.35 20.79 -14.90
N ILE A 5 3.45 21.21 -13.64
CA ILE A 5 3.10 20.37 -12.48
C ILE A 5 1.62 19.95 -12.51
N PRO A 6 0.65 20.86 -12.75
CA PRO A 6 -0.77 20.48 -12.82
C PRO A 6 -1.04 19.51 -13.99
N LEU A 7 -0.38 19.73 -15.13
CA LEU A 7 -0.49 18.85 -16.29
C LEU A 7 0.06 17.45 -15.98
N THR A 8 1.23 17.36 -15.36
CA THR A 8 1.82 16.07 -14.96
C THR A 8 0.90 15.33 -13.99
N ILE A 9 0.34 16.00 -12.98
CA ILE A 9 -0.62 15.39 -12.05
C ILE A 9 -1.87 14.91 -12.81
N ALA A 10 -2.41 15.71 -13.73
CA ALA A 10 -3.55 15.31 -14.55
C ALA A 10 -3.25 14.07 -15.40
N VAL A 11 -2.05 13.97 -15.98
CA VAL A 11 -1.63 12.79 -16.73
C VAL A 11 -1.45 11.58 -15.81
N ILE A 12 -0.87 11.73 -14.61
CA ILE A 12 -0.77 10.64 -13.63
C ILE A 12 -2.16 10.08 -13.29
N LEU A 13 -3.13 10.97 -13.04
CA LEU A 13 -4.51 10.58 -12.74
C LEU A 13 -5.14 9.85 -13.94
N LEU A 14 -5.01 10.39 -15.13
CA LEU A 14 -5.57 9.81 -16.36
C LEU A 14 -4.98 8.43 -16.65
N VAL A 15 -3.67 8.30 -16.52
CA VAL A 15 -2.96 7.02 -16.68
C VAL A 15 -3.37 6.04 -15.57
N GLY A 16 -3.55 6.50 -14.34
CA GLY A 16 -4.03 5.68 -13.22
C GLY A 16 -5.43 5.11 -13.48
N VAL A 17 -6.36 5.95 -13.92
CA VAL A 17 -7.72 5.51 -14.32
C VAL A 17 -7.64 4.54 -15.51
N GLY A 18 -6.79 4.83 -16.50
CA GLY A 18 -6.55 3.92 -17.63
C GLY A 18 -5.99 2.56 -17.19
N ALA A 19 -5.07 2.53 -16.22
CA ALA A 19 -4.52 1.31 -15.67
C ALA A 19 -5.57 0.51 -14.88
N GLN A 20 -6.43 1.18 -14.11
CA GLN A 20 -7.56 0.53 -13.43
C GLN A 20 -8.57 -0.05 -14.43
N TRP A 21 -8.88 0.70 -15.49
CA TRP A 21 -9.77 0.21 -16.55
C TRP A 21 -9.17 -0.99 -17.29
N LEU A 22 -7.87 -0.95 -17.57
CA LEU A 22 -7.14 -2.07 -18.15
C LEU A 22 -7.15 -3.30 -17.22
N ALA A 23 -6.98 -3.10 -15.92
CA ALA A 23 -7.07 -4.18 -14.93
C ALA A 23 -8.43 -4.87 -14.97
N TRP A 24 -9.50 -4.09 -15.03
CA TRP A 24 -10.85 -4.60 -15.17
C TRP A 24 -11.04 -5.37 -16.48
N TRP A 25 -10.54 -4.86 -17.60
CA TRP A 25 -10.66 -5.53 -18.90
C TRP A 25 -9.89 -6.87 -18.96
N LEU A 26 -8.72 -6.94 -18.32
CA LEU A 26 -7.89 -8.15 -18.25
C LEU A 26 -8.33 -9.13 -17.14
N GLY A 27 -9.27 -8.73 -16.28
CA GLY A 27 -9.65 -9.52 -15.11
C GLY A 27 -8.55 -9.67 -14.06
N LEU A 28 -7.63 -8.70 -13.99
CA LEU A 28 -6.50 -8.69 -13.05
C LEU A 28 -6.79 -7.77 -11.84
N PRO A 29 -6.20 -8.04 -10.66
CA PRO A 29 -6.20 -7.10 -9.55
C PRO A 29 -5.60 -5.74 -9.97
N ALA A 30 -6.29 -4.64 -9.67
CA ALA A 30 -5.91 -3.29 -10.12
C ALA A 30 -4.50 -2.86 -9.69
N ILE A 31 -3.99 -3.39 -8.57
CA ILE A 31 -2.65 -3.14 -8.08
C ILE A 31 -1.57 -3.55 -9.10
N LEU A 32 -1.80 -4.59 -9.92
CA LEU A 32 -0.81 -5.12 -10.85
C LEU A 32 -0.55 -4.13 -12.01
N PRO A 33 -1.56 -3.67 -12.79
CA PRO A 33 -1.32 -2.67 -13.82
C PRO A 33 -0.84 -1.32 -13.25
N LEU A 34 -1.37 -0.89 -12.09
CA LEU A 34 -0.93 0.34 -11.45
C LEU A 34 0.57 0.29 -11.08
N LEU A 35 1.02 -0.82 -10.50
CA LEU A 35 2.43 -1.03 -10.17
C LEU A 35 3.30 -1.08 -11.44
N ALA A 36 2.86 -1.82 -12.47
CA ALA A 36 3.60 -1.93 -13.73
C ALA A 36 3.80 -0.57 -14.39
N VAL A 37 2.73 0.21 -14.52
CA VAL A 37 2.78 1.56 -15.06
C VAL A 37 3.66 2.47 -14.20
N GLY A 38 3.55 2.41 -12.87
CA GLY A 38 4.37 3.21 -11.96
C GLY A 38 5.86 2.90 -12.08
N ILE A 39 6.23 1.62 -12.17
CA ILE A 39 7.62 1.18 -12.37
C ILE A 39 8.14 1.62 -13.75
N ILE A 40 7.33 1.50 -14.79
CA ILE A 40 7.70 1.92 -16.16
C ILE A 40 7.90 3.44 -16.19
N ALA A 41 6.95 4.22 -15.69
CA ALA A 41 6.98 5.67 -15.68
C ALA A 41 8.06 6.26 -14.75
N GLY A 42 8.37 5.57 -13.64
CA GLY A 42 9.37 5.99 -12.67
C GLY A 42 10.76 5.44 -13.01
N PRO A 43 11.24 4.39 -12.34
CA PRO A 43 12.62 3.93 -12.41
C PRO A 43 13.08 3.45 -13.81
N ILE A 44 12.20 2.93 -14.66
CA ILE A 44 12.61 2.41 -15.98
C ILE A 44 12.84 3.56 -16.98
N THR A 45 11.87 4.46 -17.13
CA THR A 45 11.96 5.56 -18.11
C THR A 45 12.56 6.84 -17.52
N GLY A 46 12.56 6.99 -16.19
CA GLY A 46 12.97 8.22 -15.51
C GLY A 46 12.04 9.41 -15.72
N TRP A 47 10.87 9.19 -16.36
CA TRP A 47 9.96 10.27 -16.74
C TRP A 47 9.29 10.91 -15.52
N LEU A 48 8.91 10.09 -14.54
CA LEU A 48 8.30 10.52 -13.30
C LEU A 48 9.30 10.41 -12.15
N ASN A 49 9.64 11.54 -11.53
CA ASN A 49 10.38 11.56 -10.28
C ASN A 49 9.51 12.18 -9.17
N PRO A 50 8.95 11.36 -8.26
CA PRO A 50 8.06 11.84 -7.20
C PRO A 50 8.72 12.88 -6.29
N ASP A 51 10.00 12.68 -5.93
CA ASP A 51 10.75 13.59 -5.06
C ASP A 51 10.93 14.97 -5.69
N ARG A 52 11.12 15.05 -7.01
CA ARG A 52 11.21 16.34 -7.72
C ARG A 52 9.83 16.97 -7.98
N LEU A 53 8.82 16.15 -8.22
CA LEU A 53 7.47 16.61 -8.53
C LEU A 53 6.76 17.17 -7.29
N LEU A 54 6.85 16.47 -6.17
CA LEU A 54 6.14 16.79 -4.93
C LEU A 54 7.07 17.33 -3.84
N GLY A 55 8.36 17.01 -3.86
CA GLY A 55 9.32 17.52 -2.86
C GLY A 55 8.85 17.26 -1.43
N GLU A 56 8.80 18.32 -0.63
CA GLU A 56 8.34 18.28 0.76
C GLU A 56 6.86 17.88 0.91
N LEU A 57 6.05 17.99 -0.14
CA LEU A 57 4.65 17.54 -0.14
C LEU A 57 4.49 16.03 -0.34
N LEU A 58 5.53 15.31 -0.77
CA LEU A 58 5.43 13.88 -1.05
C LEU A 58 4.97 13.10 0.19
N PHE A 59 5.64 13.30 1.32
CA PHE A 59 5.31 12.60 2.56
C PHE A 59 3.93 12.98 3.11
N PRO A 60 3.56 14.28 3.21
CA PRO A 60 2.20 14.68 3.56
C PRO A 60 1.11 14.09 2.65
N MET A 61 1.32 14.07 1.34
CA MET A 61 0.35 13.53 0.39
C MET A 61 0.19 12.02 0.51
N VAL A 62 1.30 11.27 0.68
CA VAL A 62 1.25 9.82 0.95
C VAL A 62 0.54 9.55 2.28
N SER A 63 0.85 10.31 3.33
CA SER A 63 0.19 10.18 4.64
C SER A 63 -1.31 10.45 4.54
N LEU A 64 -1.72 11.46 3.77
CA LEU A 64 -3.11 11.78 3.53
C LEU A 64 -3.81 10.66 2.74
N GLY A 65 -3.16 10.13 1.70
CA GLY A 65 -3.68 9.00 0.93
C GLY A 65 -3.88 7.75 1.80
N VAL A 66 -2.89 7.39 2.61
CA VAL A 66 -3.00 6.27 3.57
C VAL A 66 -4.12 6.51 4.57
N ALA A 67 -4.23 7.72 5.12
CA ALA A 67 -5.28 8.07 6.06
C ALA A 67 -6.68 7.95 5.43
N VAL A 68 -6.87 8.43 4.20
CA VAL A 68 -8.15 8.33 3.47
C VAL A 68 -8.51 6.87 3.20
N ILE A 69 -7.56 6.06 2.73
CA ILE A 69 -7.79 4.62 2.45
C ILE A 69 -8.18 3.88 3.73
N LEU A 70 -7.48 4.11 4.84
CA LEU A 70 -7.81 3.50 6.13
C LEU A 70 -9.16 3.98 6.68
N PHE A 71 -9.49 5.26 6.47
CA PHE A 71 -10.76 5.83 6.88
C PHE A 71 -11.95 5.25 6.09
N GLU A 72 -11.82 5.14 4.77
CA GLU A 72 -12.81 4.50 3.91
C GLU A 72 -13.02 3.02 4.31
N GLY A 73 -11.93 2.29 4.54
CA GLY A 73 -11.99 0.91 5.04
C GLY A 73 -12.66 0.79 6.41
N ALA A 74 -12.50 1.77 7.30
CA ALA A 74 -13.15 1.78 8.60
C ALA A 74 -14.65 2.13 8.52
N LEU A 75 -15.05 3.04 7.62
CA LEU A 75 -16.46 3.42 7.43
C LEU A 75 -17.32 2.30 6.83
N THR A 76 -16.72 1.42 6.04
CA THR A 76 -17.40 0.25 5.47
C THR A 76 -17.60 -0.89 6.48
N LEU A 77 -16.98 -0.79 7.66
CA LEU A 77 -17.02 -1.81 8.71
C LEU A 77 -18.40 -1.90 9.38
N ARG A 78 -19.00 -3.09 9.36
CA ARG A 78 -20.31 -3.35 9.99
C ARG A 78 -20.14 -3.95 11.39
N PHE A 79 -20.20 -3.10 12.42
CA PHE A 79 -20.05 -3.54 13.82
C PHE A 79 -21.02 -4.66 14.25
N ALA A 80 -22.22 -4.71 13.65
CA ALA A 80 -23.21 -5.76 13.94
C ALA A 80 -22.71 -7.16 13.53
N GLU A 81 -21.98 -7.26 12.41
CA GLU A 81 -21.41 -8.52 11.90
C GLU A 81 -20.24 -8.99 12.77
N ILE A 82 -19.49 -8.05 13.35
CA ILE A 82 -18.36 -8.34 14.22
C ILE A 82 -18.81 -8.87 15.59
N ARG A 83 -19.95 -8.41 16.13
CA ARG A 83 -20.39 -8.80 17.49
C ARG A 83 -20.55 -10.32 17.66
N GLY A 84 -20.95 -11.05 16.61
CA GLY A 84 -21.04 -12.51 16.64
C GLY A 84 -19.69 -13.24 16.65
N GLN A 85 -18.61 -12.59 16.18
CA GLN A 85 -17.27 -13.18 16.01
C GLN A 85 -16.16 -12.37 16.70
N ALA A 86 -16.52 -11.46 17.60
CA ALA A 86 -15.61 -10.45 18.15
C ALA A 86 -14.37 -11.06 18.82
N ARG A 87 -14.50 -12.22 19.47
CA ARG A 87 -13.36 -12.94 20.07
C ARG A 87 -12.35 -13.40 19.02
N VAL A 88 -12.82 -13.92 17.87
CA VAL A 88 -11.96 -14.38 16.78
C VAL A 88 -11.22 -13.20 16.16
N VAL A 89 -11.96 -12.14 15.81
CA VAL A 89 -11.37 -10.92 15.23
C VAL A 89 -10.34 -10.31 16.17
N ARG A 90 -10.66 -10.18 17.47
CA ARG A 90 -9.71 -9.66 18.46
C ARG A 90 -8.46 -10.52 18.53
N ASN A 91 -8.58 -11.85 18.57
CA ASN A 91 -7.43 -12.74 18.65
C ASN A 91 -6.58 -12.68 17.37
N LEU A 92 -7.19 -12.57 16.19
CA LEU A 92 -6.47 -12.41 14.91
C LEU A 92 -5.69 -11.08 14.85
N VAL A 93 -6.33 -9.97 15.23
CA VAL A 93 -5.72 -8.63 15.16
C VAL A 93 -4.68 -8.40 16.26
N SER A 94 -4.78 -9.11 17.40
CA SER A 94 -3.78 -9.01 18.49
C SER A 94 -2.74 -10.13 18.40
N PHE A 95 -3.05 -11.30 18.96
CA PHE A 95 -2.13 -12.43 19.03
C PHE A 95 -1.71 -12.93 17.65
N GLY A 96 -2.65 -13.01 16.69
CA GLY A 96 -2.35 -13.41 15.31
C GLY A 96 -1.34 -12.48 14.64
N ALA A 97 -1.57 -11.17 14.71
CA ALA A 97 -0.66 -10.17 14.18
C ALA A 97 0.71 -10.21 14.88
N LEU A 98 0.75 -10.32 16.21
CA LEU A 98 2.00 -10.38 16.97
C LEU A 98 2.82 -11.64 16.63
N ILE A 99 2.16 -12.80 16.55
CA ILE A 99 2.83 -14.05 16.19
C ILE A 99 3.32 -14.00 14.74
N ASN A 100 2.48 -13.55 13.80
CA ASN A 100 2.87 -13.40 12.40
C ASN A 100 4.08 -12.45 12.25
N TRP A 101 4.05 -11.33 12.95
CA TRP A 101 5.16 -10.37 12.99
C TRP A 101 6.48 -11.00 13.44
N LEU A 102 6.45 -11.73 14.56
CA LEU A 102 7.62 -12.40 15.11
C LEU A 102 8.13 -13.52 14.19
N LEU A 103 7.22 -14.30 13.61
CA LEU A 103 7.59 -15.38 12.68
C LEU A 103 8.22 -14.83 11.41
N ILE A 104 7.66 -13.76 10.82
CA ILE A 104 8.25 -13.12 9.64
C ILE A 104 9.62 -12.51 10.00
N ALA A 105 9.72 -11.78 11.11
CA ALA A 105 10.99 -11.19 11.52
C ALA A 105 12.07 -12.26 11.75
N LEU A 106 11.73 -13.38 12.40
CA LEU A 106 12.65 -14.50 12.61
C LEU A 106 13.03 -15.16 11.29
N ALA A 107 12.06 -15.43 10.41
CA ALA A 107 12.32 -16.02 9.10
C ALA A 107 13.23 -15.12 8.25
N THR A 108 12.97 -13.81 8.20
CA THR A 108 13.81 -12.83 7.50
C THR A 108 15.22 -12.79 8.08
N ARG A 109 15.36 -12.85 9.42
CA ARG A 109 16.68 -12.93 10.08
C ARG A 109 17.44 -14.19 9.68
N MET A 110 16.77 -15.34 9.63
CA MET A 110 17.41 -16.63 9.34
C MET A 110 17.71 -16.83 7.86
N CYS A 111 16.82 -16.41 6.96
CA CYS A 111 16.96 -16.61 5.53
C CYS A 111 17.84 -15.55 4.84
N MET A 112 17.84 -14.31 5.34
CA MET A 112 18.53 -13.17 4.70
C MET A 112 19.65 -12.57 5.55
N ASP A 113 19.92 -13.14 6.73
CA ASP A 113 20.98 -12.74 7.66
C ASP A 113 20.94 -11.24 8.08
N LEU A 114 19.76 -10.61 8.01
CA LEU A 114 19.55 -9.19 8.31
C LEU A 114 19.71 -8.88 9.81
N PRO A 115 20.23 -7.72 10.23
CA PRO A 115 20.26 -7.33 11.63
C PRO A 115 18.84 -7.24 12.23
N TRP A 116 18.72 -7.49 13.54
CA TRP A 116 17.43 -7.55 14.26
C TRP A 116 16.52 -6.35 14.01
N SER A 117 17.08 -5.13 13.99
CA SER A 117 16.32 -3.90 13.72
C SER A 117 15.63 -3.92 12.35
N MET A 118 16.33 -4.39 11.31
CA MET A 118 15.79 -4.45 9.95
C MET A 118 14.81 -5.61 9.80
N ALA A 119 15.10 -6.76 10.42
CA ALA A 119 14.21 -7.91 10.40
C ALA A 119 12.87 -7.62 11.10
N LEU A 120 12.90 -6.97 12.27
CA LEU A 120 11.69 -6.54 12.98
C LEU A 120 10.91 -5.47 12.22
N LEU A 121 11.60 -4.50 11.60
CA LEU A 121 10.99 -3.48 10.75
C LEU A 121 10.31 -4.10 9.53
N PHE A 122 11.00 -4.99 8.82
CA PHE A 122 10.45 -5.69 7.66
C PHE A 122 9.23 -6.52 8.06
N GLY A 123 9.34 -7.26 9.16
CA GLY A 123 8.19 -7.97 9.72
C GLY A 123 7.01 -7.03 9.96
N ALA A 124 7.24 -5.85 10.54
CA ALA A 124 6.17 -4.90 10.87
C ALA A 124 5.48 -4.38 9.60
N LEU A 125 6.25 -4.11 8.55
CA LEU A 125 5.73 -3.66 7.25
C LEU A 125 4.87 -4.74 6.57
N VAL A 126 5.30 -6.01 6.61
CA VAL A 126 4.64 -7.11 5.88
C VAL A 126 3.48 -7.73 6.66
N THR A 127 3.43 -7.57 7.98
CA THR A 127 2.34 -8.12 8.81
C THR A 127 0.99 -7.46 8.52
N VAL A 128 0.98 -6.24 7.99
CA VAL A 128 -0.24 -5.49 7.69
C VAL A 128 -0.91 -6.05 6.43
N THR A 129 -2.16 -6.49 6.58
CA THR A 129 -2.99 -6.96 5.46
C THR A 129 -4.00 -5.89 5.06
N GLY A 130 -4.09 -5.59 3.77
CA GLY A 130 -5.11 -4.68 3.23
C GLY A 130 -6.39 -5.41 2.81
N PRO A 131 -7.59 -4.87 3.10
CA PRO A 131 -8.86 -5.47 2.65
C PRO A 131 -9.12 -5.28 1.15
N THR A 132 -8.34 -4.45 0.47
CA THR A 132 -8.56 -4.00 -0.93
C THR A 132 -8.03 -4.97 -1.99
N VAL A 133 -7.38 -6.07 -1.59
CA VAL A 133 -6.78 -7.06 -2.51
C VAL A 133 -7.45 -8.43 -2.43
N VAL A 134 -8.47 -8.59 -1.58
CA VAL A 134 -9.25 -9.82 -1.39
C VAL A 134 -10.65 -9.66 -1.97
#